data_AF-A0A7C1B611-F1
#
_entry.id   AF-A0A7C1B611-F1
#
_cell.length_a   1.000
_cell.length_b   1.000
_cell.length_c   1.000
_cell.angle_alpha   90.00
_cell.angle_beta   90.00
_cell.angle_gamma   90.00
#
_symmetry.space_group_name_H-M   'P 1'
#
loop_
_entity.id
_entity.type
_entity.pdbx_description
1 polymer ?
#
loop_
_entity_poly.entity_id
_entity_poly.type
_entity_poly.pdbx_seq_one_letter_code
_entity_poly.pdbx_strand_id
1 'polypeptide(L)'
;MRSVRDADEYFLLMEEAEGLEYFHDLNRISRRGELADLDKDRAHALSSYLARIHAIKPPSGMESLYTRRIRELVGHGECIMGLMDSYPRDLGFITWRDLEEIEKGAVRWRWRIKGRCDRICAVHGDFHPWNILFREGVSFTLLDRSRGEWGEAADDLSSITINYIFYALNLYGTFKGAFKELYDIFWENYLDETGDWEILEVIPPFYLFRGLVVASPIWYPNLEPNVRLKLFSFIKSMAKIEKFDHRHVENYLRLE
;
A
#
# COMPACT_ATOMS: atom_id res chain seq x y z
N MET A 1 -36.27 14.43 4.71
CA MET A 1 -34.97 14.88 4.17
C MET A 1 -35.21 16.07 3.24
N ARG A 2 -34.37 17.11 3.27
CA ARG A 2 -34.35 18.18 2.26
C ARG A 2 -33.26 17.85 1.25
N SER A 3 -33.54 18.08 -0.04
CA SER A 3 -32.56 17.87 -1.10
C SER A 3 -31.43 18.89 -1.00
N VAL A 4 -30.21 18.46 -1.32
CA VAL A 4 -29.00 19.30 -1.41
C VAL A 4 -28.68 19.68 -2.85
N ARG A 5 -29.63 19.49 -3.78
CA ARG A 5 -29.45 19.72 -5.23
C ARG A 5 -28.91 21.11 -5.57
N ASP A 6 -29.35 22.14 -4.84
CA ASP A 6 -29.03 23.54 -5.13
C ASP A 6 -27.77 24.03 -4.38
N ALA A 7 -26.99 23.12 -3.80
CA ALA A 7 -25.70 23.45 -3.21
C ALA A 7 -24.65 23.65 -4.32
N ASP A 8 -24.00 24.81 -4.33
CA ASP A 8 -22.90 25.09 -5.26
C ASP A 8 -21.63 24.33 -4.89
N GLU A 9 -21.35 24.22 -3.58
CA GLU A 9 -20.15 23.56 -3.03
C GLU A 9 -20.45 22.84 -1.71
N TYR A 10 -19.62 21.85 -1.40
CA TYR A 10 -19.68 21.09 -0.15
C TYR A 10 -18.39 21.31 0.63
N PHE A 11 -18.51 21.65 1.90
CA PHE A 11 -17.38 21.82 2.81
C PHE A 11 -17.42 20.78 3.92
N LEU A 12 -16.24 20.25 4.26
CA LEU A 12 -16.02 19.43 5.44
C LEU A 12 -15.03 20.17 6.33
N LEU A 13 -15.45 20.55 7.53
CA LEU A 13 -14.57 21.14 8.54
C LEU A 13 -14.08 20.03 9.47
N MET A 14 -12.77 19.94 9.68
CA MET A 14 -12.15 18.97 10.57
C MET A 14 -11.15 19.67 11.50
N GLU A 15 -10.82 19.01 12.61
CA GLU A 15 -9.75 19.46 13.49
C GLU A 15 -8.40 19.37 12.78
N GLU A 16 -7.55 20.38 12.98
CA GLU A 16 -6.17 20.35 12.52
C GLU A 16 -5.36 19.36 13.37
N ALA A 17 -4.66 18.44 12.71
CA ALA A 17 -3.82 17.47 13.39
C ALA A 17 -2.39 18.02 13.55
N GLU A 18 -1.87 17.96 14.77
CA GLU A 18 -0.46 18.25 15.04
C GLU A 18 0.43 17.02 14.82
N GLY A 19 1.68 17.25 14.43
CA GLY A 19 2.72 16.25 14.29
C GLY A 19 3.59 16.50 13.06
N LEU A 20 4.50 15.57 12.80
CA LEU A 20 5.33 15.52 11.60
C LEU A 20 5.04 14.24 10.83
N GLU A 21 4.87 14.35 9.51
CA GLU A 21 4.57 13.21 8.67
C GLU A 21 5.71 12.18 8.69
N TYR A 22 5.35 10.89 8.72
CA TYR A 22 6.30 9.79 8.80
C TYR A 22 7.30 9.75 7.64
N PHE A 23 6.96 10.32 6.47
CA PHE A 23 7.92 10.43 5.36
C PHE A 23 9.19 11.22 5.73
N HIS A 24 9.12 12.14 6.71
CA HIS A 24 10.29 12.84 7.23
C HIS A 24 11.27 11.89 7.94
N ASP A 25 10.77 10.88 8.66
CA ASP A 25 11.60 9.84 9.26
C ASP A 25 12.28 9.01 8.18
N LEU A 26 11.53 8.59 7.15
CA LEU A 26 12.09 7.81 6.04
C LEU A 26 13.18 8.59 5.30
N ASN A 27 12.96 9.89 5.06
CA ASN A 27 13.98 10.76 4.49
C ASN A 27 15.21 10.91 5.39
N ARG A 28 15.02 10.99 6.71
CA ARG A 28 16.11 11.04 7.68
C ARG A 28 16.92 9.75 7.67
N ILE A 29 16.26 8.59 7.71
CA ILE A 29 16.90 7.27 7.60
C ILE A 29 17.67 7.19 6.29
N SER A 30 17.09 7.62 5.17
CA SER A 30 17.75 7.58 3.86
C SER A 30 19.04 8.41 3.82
N ARG A 31 19.08 9.55 4.52
CA ARG A 31 20.28 10.42 4.60
C ARG A 31 21.35 9.84 5.50
N ARG A 32 20.98 9.14 6.58
CA ARG A 32 21.93 8.55 7.54
C ARG A 32 22.41 7.16 7.14
N GLY A 33 21.57 6.40 6.44
CA GLY A 33 21.84 5.01 6.06
C GLY A 33 21.67 3.99 7.20
N GLU A 34 21.18 4.42 8.37
CA GLU A 34 21.01 3.61 9.58
C GLU A 34 19.71 3.96 10.31
N LEU A 35 19.21 3.03 11.14
CA LEU A 35 18.05 3.24 12.00
C LEU A 35 18.47 3.74 13.39
N ALA A 36 17.65 4.63 13.96
CA ALA A 36 17.62 4.86 15.39
C ALA A 36 16.60 3.92 16.06
N ASP A 37 16.70 3.72 17.38
CA ASP A 37 15.74 2.89 18.13
C ASP A 37 14.30 3.37 17.93
N LEU A 38 14.09 4.69 17.90
CA LEU A 38 12.78 5.28 17.65
C LEU A 38 12.17 4.88 16.28
N ASP A 39 12.99 4.65 15.24
CA ASP A 39 12.47 4.21 13.94
C ASP A 39 11.87 2.80 14.03
N LYS A 40 12.53 1.94 14.80
CA LYS A 40 12.09 0.56 15.06
C LYS A 40 10.82 0.57 15.90
N ASP A 41 10.81 1.38 16.96
CA ASP A 41 9.63 1.55 17.84
C ASP A 41 8.43 2.08 17.06
N ARG A 42 8.63 3.03 16.13
CA ARG A 42 7.57 3.56 15.27
C ARG A 42 7.05 2.51 14.30
N ALA A 43 7.92 1.74 13.64
CA ALA A 43 7.47 0.66 12.77
C ALA A 43 6.66 -0.40 13.54
N HIS A 44 7.08 -0.74 14.76
CA HIS A 44 6.33 -1.63 15.65
C HIS A 44 4.98 -1.03 16.05
N ALA A 45 4.93 0.25 16.44
CA ALA A 45 3.69 0.90 16.82
C ALA A 45 2.67 0.97 15.68
N LEU A 46 3.14 1.18 14.45
CA LEU A 46 2.29 1.20 13.26
C LEU A 46 1.73 -0.19 12.94
N SER A 47 2.55 -1.25 12.98
CA SER A 47 2.07 -2.62 12.74
C SER A 47 1.12 -3.09 13.85
N SER A 48 1.42 -2.81 15.12
CA SER A 48 0.50 -3.09 16.25
C SER A 48 -0.82 -2.33 16.12
N TYR A 49 -0.80 -1.09 15.62
CA TYR A 49 -2.03 -0.34 15.37
C TYR A 49 -2.89 -1.03 14.30
N LEU A 50 -2.29 -1.40 13.16
CA LEU A 50 -3.01 -2.13 12.11
C LEU A 50 -3.57 -3.45 12.63
N ALA A 51 -2.78 -4.23 13.39
CA ALA A 51 -3.26 -5.47 14.00
C ALA A 51 -4.52 -5.27 14.85
N ARG A 52 -4.55 -4.20 15.66
CA ARG A 52 -5.72 -3.85 16.48
C ARG A 52 -6.95 -3.48 15.65
N ILE A 53 -6.80 -2.60 14.65
CA ILE A 53 -7.96 -2.17 13.86
C ILE A 53 -8.47 -3.28 12.92
N HIS A 54 -7.58 -4.11 12.39
CA HIS A 54 -7.95 -5.22 11.51
C HIS A 54 -8.68 -6.35 12.26
N ALA A 55 -8.59 -6.41 13.60
CA ALA A 55 -9.40 -7.30 14.41
C ALA A 55 -10.88 -6.88 14.49
N ILE A 56 -11.20 -5.63 14.16
CA ILE A 56 -12.57 -5.10 14.21
C ILE A 56 -13.33 -5.54 12.95
N LYS A 57 -14.47 -6.21 13.16
CA LYS A 57 -15.35 -6.70 12.09
C LYS A 57 -16.56 -5.80 11.90
N PRO A 58 -17.09 -5.69 10.66
CA PRO A 58 -18.28 -4.89 10.41
C PRO A 58 -19.52 -5.48 11.10
N PRO A 59 -20.58 -4.68 11.26
CA PRO A 59 -21.90 -5.19 11.57
C PRO A 59 -22.34 -6.30 10.60
N SER A 60 -23.12 -7.26 11.09
CA SER A 60 -23.63 -8.37 10.29
C SER A 60 -24.41 -7.88 9.05
N GLY A 61 -24.21 -8.55 7.90
CA GLY A 61 -24.86 -8.20 6.63
C GLY A 61 -24.04 -7.29 5.72
N MET A 62 -22.86 -6.85 6.16
CA MET A 62 -21.94 -6.01 5.38
C MET A 62 -20.86 -6.78 4.63
N GLU A 63 -20.91 -8.11 4.61
CA GLU A 63 -19.88 -8.97 4.01
C GLU A 63 -19.71 -8.70 2.50
N SER A 64 -20.79 -8.28 1.83
CA SER A 64 -20.77 -7.91 0.40
C SER A 64 -19.92 -6.67 0.08
N LEU A 65 -19.58 -5.84 1.08
CA LEU A 65 -18.66 -4.72 0.91
C LEU A 65 -17.26 -5.20 0.50
N TYR A 66 -16.85 -6.39 0.94
CA TYR A 66 -15.57 -6.98 0.53
C TYR A 66 -15.48 -7.15 -0.98
N THR A 67 -16.48 -7.82 -1.57
CA THR A 67 -16.57 -8.01 -3.03
C THR A 67 -16.57 -6.67 -3.77
N ARG A 68 -17.18 -5.63 -3.19
CA ARG A 68 -17.13 -4.27 -3.72
C ARG A 68 -15.71 -3.69 -3.68
N ARG A 69 -15.00 -3.79 -2.56
CA ARG A 69 -13.61 -3.28 -2.43
C ARG A 69 -12.66 -3.95 -3.40
N ILE A 70 -12.73 -5.27 -3.56
CA ILE A 70 -11.90 -5.99 -4.53
C ILE A 70 -12.20 -5.55 -5.98
N ARG A 71 -13.46 -5.23 -6.29
CA ARG A 71 -13.81 -4.65 -7.59
C ARG A 71 -13.26 -3.23 -7.75
N GLU A 72 -13.32 -2.40 -6.71
CA GLU A 72 -12.79 -1.03 -6.73
C GLU A 72 -11.25 -1.03 -6.89
N LEU A 73 -10.53 -1.91 -6.20
CA LEU A 73 -9.07 -2.07 -6.36
C LEU A 73 -8.66 -2.25 -7.84
N VAL A 74 -9.44 -3.03 -8.59
CA VAL A 74 -9.14 -3.26 -10.01
C VAL A 74 -9.67 -2.14 -10.90
N GLY A 75 -10.94 -1.76 -10.74
CA GLY A 75 -11.66 -0.97 -11.74
C GLY A 75 -12.00 0.48 -11.38
N HIS A 76 -11.64 0.96 -10.19
CA HIS A 76 -11.90 2.36 -9.83
C HIS A 76 -10.93 3.30 -10.56
N GLY A 77 -11.39 4.52 -10.86
CA GLY A 77 -10.60 5.55 -11.56
C GLY A 77 -9.38 6.07 -10.79
N GLU A 78 -9.26 5.71 -9.52
CA GLU A 78 -8.11 6.05 -8.67
C GLU A 78 -7.24 4.83 -8.32
N CYS A 79 -7.63 3.63 -8.78
CA CYS A 79 -6.94 2.38 -8.48
C CYS A 79 -6.23 1.85 -9.73
N ILE A 80 -6.12 0.53 -9.93
CA ILE A 80 -5.25 -0.06 -10.97
C ILE A 80 -5.56 0.46 -12.37
N MET A 81 -6.81 0.33 -12.84
CA MET A 81 -7.20 0.79 -14.19
C MET A 81 -6.99 2.29 -14.36
N GLY A 82 -7.58 3.11 -13.47
CA GLY A 82 -7.48 4.56 -13.60
C GLY A 82 -6.07 5.13 -13.46
N LEU A 83 -5.23 4.50 -12.63
CA LEU A 83 -3.83 4.89 -12.52
C LEU A 83 -3.08 4.62 -13.83
N MET A 84 -3.26 3.44 -14.44
CA MET A 84 -2.62 3.14 -15.73
C MET A 84 -3.16 4.00 -16.87
N ASP A 85 -4.45 4.33 -16.87
CA ASP A 85 -5.07 5.24 -17.86
C ASP A 85 -4.43 6.63 -17.86
N SER A 86 -3.88 7.05 -16.71
CA SER A 86 -3.19 8.34 -16.61
C SER A 86 -1.82 8.35 -17.32
N TYR A 87 -1.21 7.19 -17.58
CA TYR A 87 0.18 7.13 -18.03
C TYR A 87 0.37 7.69 -19.46
N PRO A 88 1.48 8.42 -19.71
CA PRO A 88 1.84 8.84 -21.06
C PRO A 88 1.98 7.66 -22.05
N ARG A 89 1.81 7.95 -23.35
CA ARG A 89 1.87 6.91 -24.40
C ARG A 89 3.25 6.29 -24.59
N ASP A 90 4.29 7.13 -24.51
CA ASP A 90 5.68 6.71 -24.73
C ASP A 90 6.44 6.71 -23.39
N LEU A 91 6.48 5.56 -22.75
CA LEU A 91 7.08 5.39 -21.42
C LEU A 91 8.55 5.01 -21.49
N GLY A 92 9.02 4.42 -22.59
CA GLY A 92 10.41 3.95 -22.77
C GLY A 92 10.87 2.77 -21.87
N PHE A 93 10.17 2.48 -20.77
CA PHE A 93 10.49 1.38 -19.84
C PHE A 93 9.43 0.28 -19.78
N ILE A 94 8.23 0.52 -20.31
CA ILE A 94 7.13 -0.46 -20.35
C ILE A 94 6.28 -0.24 -21.60
N THR A 95 5.77 -1.33 -22.18
CA THR A 95 4.86 -1.27 -23.33
C THR A 95 3.40 -1.35 -22.90
N TRP A 96 2.46 -0.92 -23.75
CA TRP A 96 1.03 -1.13 -23.50
C TRP A 96 0.65 -2.61 -23.37
N ARG A 97 1.34 -3.49 -24.09
CA ARG A 97 1.14 -4.93 -23.96
C ARG A 97 1.54 -5.43 -22.57
N ASP A 98 2.60 -4.88 -21.98
CA ASP A 98 2.98 -5.21 -20.60
C ASP A 98 1.93 -4.71 -19.59
N LEU A 99 1.40 -3.50 -19.79
CA LEU A 99 0.33 -2.95 -18.95
C LEU A 99 -0.95 -3.78 -19.05
N GLU A 100 -1.32 -4.19 -20.27
CA GLU A 100 -2.44 -5.11 -20.51
C GLU A 100 -2.28 -6.43 -19.74
N GLU A 101 -1.07 -7.03 -19.75
CA GLU A 101 -0.80 -8.26 -19.00
C GLU A 101 -0.85 -8.06 -17.47
N ILE A 102 -0.41 -6.90 -16.97
CA ILE A 102 -0.56 -6.52 -15.56
C ILE A 102 -2.05 -6.41 -15.20
N GLU A 103 -2.86 -5.74 -16.04
CA GLU A 103 -4.30 -5.61 -15.82
C GLU A 103 -5.00 -6.98 -15.82
N LYS A 104 -4.69 -7.86 -16.78
CA LYS A 104 -5.20 -9.23 -16.80
C LYS A 104 -4.86 -9.99 -15.51
N GLY A 105 -3.67 -9.77 -14.96
CA GLY A 105 -3.26 -10.29 -13.65
C GLY A 105 -4.15 -9.78 -12.52
N ALA A 106 -4.40 -8.47 -12.47
CA ALA A 106 -5.31 -7.86 -11.48
C ALA A 106 -6.75 -8.40 -11.61
N VAL A 107 -7.26 -8.57 -12.83
CA VAL A 107 -8.58 -9.16 -13.09
C VAL A 107 -8.63 -10.62 -12.59
N ARG A 108 -7.61 -11.44 -12.89
CA ARG A 108 -7.50 -12.81 -12.36
C ARG A 108 -7.57 -12.81 -10.84
N TRP A 109 -6.79 -11.93 -10.20
CA TRP A 109 -6.77 -11.79 -8.75
C TRP A 109 -8.14 -11.45 -8.17
N ARG A 110 -8.85 -10.49 -8.77
CA ARG A 110 -10.23 -10.18 -8.36
C ARG A 110 -11.11 -11.42 -8.38
N TRP A 111 -11.08 -12.23 -9.44
CA TRP A 111 -11.90 -13.45 -9.49
C TRP A 111 -11.51 -14.47 -8.42
N ARG A 112 -10.21 -14.55 -8.09
CA ARG A 112 -9.69 -15.45 -7.07
C ARG A 112 -10.13 -15.07 -5.65
N ILE A 113 -10.09 -13.78 -5.30
CA ILE A 113 -10.28 -13.37 -3.89
C ILE A 113 -11.65 -12.78 -3.59
N LYS A 114 -12.44 -12.31 -4.58
CA LYS A 114 -13.69 -11.55 -4.35
C LYS A 114 -14.75 -12.23 -3.44
N GLY A 115 -14.65 -13.54 -3.22
CA GLY A 115 -15.54 -14.32 -2.37
C GLY A 115 -15.05 -14.54 -0.93
N ARG A 116 -13.85 -14.06 -0.58
CA ARG A 116 -13.24 -14.15 0.76
C ARG A 116 -13.83 -13.10 1.72
N CYS A 117 -15.15 -13.01 1.75
CA CYS A 117 -15.86 -11.92 2.44
C CYS A 117 -15.69 -11.96 3.96
N ASP A 118 -15.31 -13.10 4.53
CA ASP A 118 -14.93 -13.29 5.93
C ASP A 118 -13.71 -12.46 6.35
N ARG A 119 -12.85 -12.10 5.38
CA ARG A 119 -11.65 -11.30 5.61
C ARG A 119 -11.94 -9.83 5.85
N ILE A 120 -13.15 -9.35 5.56
CA ILE A 120 -13.49 -7.95 5.74
C ILE A 120 -13.21 -7.48 7.18
N CYS A 121 -12.57 -6.32 7.32
CA CYS A 121 -12.23 -5.71 8.60
C CYS A 121 -12.24 -4.19 8.49
N ALA A 122 -12.12 -3.52 9.64
CA ALA A 122 -11.87 -2.09 9.65
C ALA A 122 -10.48 -1.82 9.09
N VAL A 123 -10.37 -0.85 8.19
CA VAL A 123 -9.13 -0.40 7.56
C VAL A 123 -9.02 1.13 7.63
N HIS A 124 -7.82 1.64 7.40
CA HIS A 124 -7.60 3.02 7.02
C HIS A 124 -7.93 3.23 5.53
N GLY A 125 -7.46 2.33 4.67
CA GLY A 125 -7.64 2.36 3.20
C GLY A 125 -6.59 3.20 2.46
N ASP A 126 -5.72 3.90 3.18
CA ASP A 126 -4.63 4.69 2.58
C ASP A 126 -3.47 4.94 3.57
N PHE A 127 -3.07 3.87 4.27
CA PHE A 127 -2.10 3.92 5.34
C PHE A 127 -0.66 4.06 4.82
N HIS A 128 -0.24 5.27 4.45
CA HIS A 128 1.11 5.56 3.92
C HIS A 128 1.80 6.71 4.66
N PRO A 129 3.14 6.88 4.50
CA PRO A 129 3.93 7.80 5.32
C PRO A 129 3.54 9.28 5.31
N TRP A 130 2.72 9.73 4.36
CA TRP A 130 2.23 11.10 4.28
C TRP A 130 0.92 11.32 5.05
N ASN A 131 0.19 10.25 5.38
CA ASN A 131 -1.05 10.31 6.15
C ASN A 131 -0.84 9.97 7.63
N ILE A 132 0.41 9.74 8.05
CA ILE A 132 0.77 9.35 9.42
C ILE A 132 1.57 10.48 10.04
N LEU A 133 0.99 11.20 11.00
CA LEU A 133 1.63 12.32 11.71
C LEU A 133 2.10 11.85 13.07
N PHE A 134 3.40 11.68 13.25
CA PHE A 134 3.98 11.41 14.55
C PHE A 134 4.08 12.69 15.37
N ARG A 135 3.62 12.63 16.62
CA ARG A 135 3.80 13.69 17.61
C ARG A 135 5.08 13.40 18.39
N GLU A 136 4.95 12.98 19.63
CA GLU A 136 6.08 12.57 20.48
C GLU A 136 6.22 11.04 20.52
N GLY A 137 7.47 10.56 20.41
CA GLY A 137 7.77 9.13 20.45
C GLY A 137 6.99 8.36 19.39
N VAL A 138 6.23 7.36 19.83
CA VAL A 138 5.41 6.48 18.98
C VAL A 138 3.94 6.93 18.86
N SER A 139 3.57 8.06 19.45
CA SER A 139 2.20 8.60 19.33
C SER A 139 2.00 9.22 17.95
N PHE A 140 0.93 8.84 17.26
CA PHE A 140 0.61 9.37 15.93
C PHE A 140 -0.88 9.62 15.72
N THR A 141 -1.18 10.47 14.75
CA THR A 141 -2.52 10.74 14.21
C THR A 141 -2.56 10.32 12.75
N LEU A 142 -3.70 9.80 12.30
CA LEU A 142 -3.92 9.40 10.92
C LEU A 142 -4.82 10.42 10.22
N LEU A 143 -4.46 10.78 9.00
CA LEU A 143 -5.20 11.67 8.13
C LEU A 143 -5.86 10.90 6.99
N ASP A 144 -6.84 11.54 6.36
CA ASP A 144 -7.43 11.09 5.09
C ASP A 144 -7.95 9.63 5.10
N ARG A 145 -9.01 9.42 5.90
CA ARG A 145 -9.78 8.16 5.91
C ARG A 145 -10.95 8.17 4.91
N SER A 146 -10.78 8.82 3.77
CA SER A 146 -11.84 9.08 2.78
C SER A 146 -12.31 7.85 2.01
N ARG A 147 -11.47 6.79 1.94
CA ARG A 147 -11.77 5.56 1.18
C ARG A 147 -12.76 4.63 1.89
N GLY A 148 -13.24 4.99 3.08
CA GLY A 148 -14.26 4.30 3.85
C GLY A 148 -13.70 3.21 4.77
N GLU A 149 -14.49 2.83 5.77
CA GLU A 149 -14.00 2.09 6.94
C GLU A 149 -13.80 0.58 6.73
N TRP A 150 -14.56 -0.07 5.85
CA TRP A 150 -14.54 -1.53 5.71
C TRP A 150 -13.82 -1.99 4.43
N GLY A 151 -12.86 -2.90 4.58
CA GLY A 151 -12.03 -3.38 3.48
C GLY A 151 -11.20 -4.61 3.82
N GLU A 152 -10.07 -4.77 3.14
CA GLU A 152 -9.12 -5.86 3.33
C GLU A 152 -7.83 -5.29 3.94
N ALA A 153 -7.35 -5.94 5.00
CA ALA A 153 -6.12 -5.57 5.72
C ALA A 153 -4.90 -5.41 4.80
N ALA A 154 -4.88 -6.15 3.70
CA ALA A 154 -3.82 -6.13 2.71
C ALA A 154 -3.61 -4.75 2.06
N ASP A 155 -4.65 -3.92 2.00
CA ASP A 155 -4.53 -2.56 1.48
C ASP A 155 -3.59 -1.71 2.35
N ASP A 156 -3.86 -1.66 3.65
CA ASP A 156 -3.04 -0.90 4.60
C ASP A 156 -1.62 -1.44 4.71
N LEU A 157 -1.45 -2.76 4.78
CA LEU A 157 -0.14 -3.39 4.84
C LEU A 157 0.71 -3.08 3.61
N SER A 158 0.15 -3.26 2.40
CA SER A 158 0.88 -2.99 1.17
C SER A 158 1.16 -1.50 0.99
N SER A 159 0.27 -0.62 1.45
CA SER A 159 0.41 0.84 1.35
C SER A 159 1.61 1.36 2.12
N ILE A 160 1.85 0.87 3.34
CA ILE A 160 3.02 1.27 4.12
C ILE A 160 4.28 0.53 3.71
N THR A 161 4.22 -0.79 3.54
CA THR A 161 5.43 -1.62 3.34
C THR A 161 6.04 -1.48 1.95
N ILE A 162 5.26 -1.11 0.91
CA ILE A 162 5.84 -0.77 -0.40
C ILE A 162 6.82 0.40 -0.29
N ASN A 163 6.61 1.32 0.65
CA ASN A 163 7.47 2.48 0.81
C ASN A 163 8.85 2.04 1.31
N TYR A 164 8.94 1.08 2.23
CA TYR A 164 10.25 0.55 2.64
C TYR A 164 11.01 -0.10 1.47
N ILE A 165 10.32 -0.84 0.60
CA ILE A 165 10.91 -1.38 -0.63
C ILE A 165 11.39 -0.24 -1.55
N PHE A 166 10.53 0.76 -1.78
CA PHE A 166 10.82 1.91 -2.62
C PHE A 166 12.04 2.71 -2.12
N TYR A 167 12.10 3.02 -0.83
CA TYR A 167 13.22 3.73 -0.22
C TYR A 167 14.51 2.91 -0.26
N ALA A 168 14.45 1.59 -0.02
CA ALA A 168 15.62 0.71 -0.16
C ALA A 168 16.17 0.70 -1.59
N LEU A 169 15.29 0.63 -2.59
CA LEU A 169 15.68 0.66 -4.00
C LEU A 169 16.31 2.01 -4.39
N ASN A 170 15.73 3.13 -3.96
CA ASN A 170 16.30 4.45 -4.24
C ASN A 170 17.68 4.65 -3.59
N LEU A 171 17.86 4.13 -2.37
CA LEU A 171 19.12 4.31 -1.64
C LEU A 171 20.22 3.34 -2.08
N TYR A 172 19.88 2.08 -2.27
CA TYR A 172 20.87 1.00 -2.45
C TYR A 172 20.80 0.30 -3.81
N GLY A 173 19.81 0.63 -4.65
CA GLY A 173 19.51 -0.09 -5.88
C GLY A 173 19.00 -1.52 -5.66
N THR A 174 18.83 -1.98 -4.42
CA THR A 174 18.36 -3.33 -4.06
C THR A 174 17.68 -3.30 -2.69
N PHE A 175 16.87 -4.31 -2.38
CA PHE A 175 16.16 -4.39 -1.11
C PHE A 175 17.07 -4.89 0.03
N LYS A 176 17.73 -3.95 0.72
CA LYS A 176 18.65 -4.22 1.84
C LYS A 176 18.73 -3.05 2.82
N GLY A 177 19.51 -3.23 3.88
CA GLY A 177 19.87 -2.17 4.82
C GLY A 177 18.72 -1.76 5.73
N ALA A 178 18.76 -0.51 6.21
CA ALA A 178 17.84 0.04 7.21
C ALA A 178 16.35 -0.16 6.85
N PHE A 179 15.99 0.01 5.58
CA PHE A 179 14.60 -0.16 5.15
C PHE A 179 14.16 -1.63 5.04
N LYS A 180 15.09 -2.57 4.79
CA LYS A 180 14.77 -3.99 4.91
C LYS A 180 14.49 -4.33 6.38
N GLU A 181 15.30 -3.82 7.30
CA GLU A 181 15.10 -4.04 8.74
C GLU A 181 13.74 -3.49 9.22
N LEU A 182 13.34 -2.27 8.82
CA LEU A 182 12.00 -1.75 9.14
C LEU A 182 10.87 -2.60 8.55
N TYR A 183 11.05 -3.05 7.31
CA TYR A 183 10.08 -3.93 6.66
C TYR A 183 9.93 -5.26 7.40
N ASP A 184 11.04 -5.87 7.80
CA ASP A 184 11.05 -7.15 8.54
C ASP A 184 10.35 -6.96 9.90
N ILE A 185 10.72 -5.93 10.68
CA ILE A 185 10.08 -5.59 11.97
C ILE A 185 8.57 -5.42 11.80
N PHE A 186 8.14 -4.70 10.76
CA PHE A 186 6.74 -4.42 10.52
C PHE A 186 5.96 -5.70 10.22
N TRP A 187 6.46 -6.52 9.30
CA TRP A 187 5.80 -7.77 8.88
C TRP A 187 5.79 -8.83 9.98
N GLU A 188 6.93 -9.04 10.64
CA GLU A 188 7.06 -10.02 11.71
C GLU A 188 6.10 -9.68 12.86
N ASN A 189 6.12 -8.43 13.33
CA ASN A 189 5.21 -8.02 14.40
C ASN A 189 3.73 -8.15 14.00
N TYR A 190 3.35 -7.72 12.80
CA TYR A 190 1.96 -7.83 12.35
C TYR A 190 1.49 -9.29 12.28
N LEU A 191 2.30 -10.19 11.72
CA LEU A 191 1.96 -11.60 11.59
C LEU A 191 1.93 -12.30 12.96
N ASP A 192 2.85 -11.96 13.86
CA ASP A 192 2.90 -12.51 15.21
C ASP A 192 1.68 -12.07 16.05
N GLU A 193 1.27 -10.80 15.96
CA GLU A 193 0.11 -10.29 16.70
C GLU A 193 -1.23 -10.81 16.17
N THR A 194 -1.35 -11.00 14.84
CA THR A 194 -2.64 -11.36 14.22
C THR A 194 -2.80 -12.85 13.95
N GLY A 195 -1.70 -13.57 13.70
CA GLY A 195 -1.73 -14.93 13.16
C GLY A 195 -2.34 -15.03 11.75
N ASP A 196 -2.59 -13.92 11.05
CA ASP A 196 -3.23 -13.91 9.72
C ASP A 196 -2.23 -14.24 8.61
N TRP A 197 -1.82 -15.51 8.53
CA TRP A 197 -0.94 -15.99 7.47
C TRP A 197 -1.62 -16.05 6.09
N GLU A 198 -2.96 -16.05 6.05
CA GLU A 198 -3.74 -16.00 4.81
C GLU A 198 -3.58 -14.67 4.09
N ILE A 199 -3.18 -13.59 4.78
CA ILE A 199 -2.90 -12.28 4.18
C ILE A 199 -1.93 -12.38 3.00
N LEU A 200 -0.95 -13.29 3.09
CA LEU A 200 0.07 -13.53 2.08
C LEU A 200 -0.51 -14.11 0.79
N GLU A 201 -1.72 -14.66 0.84
CA GLU A 201 -2.43 -15.25 -0.30
C GLU A 201 -3.40 -14.26 -0.97
N VAL A 202 -3.62 -13.09 -0.38
CA VAL A 202 -4.53 -12.06 -0.91
C VAL A 202 -3.87 -10.70 -1.16
N ILE A 203 -2.69 -10.44 -0.58
CA ILE A 203 -1.97 -9.17 -0.72
C ILE A 203 -1.38 -8.86 -2.11
N PRO A 204 -1.04 -9.82 -3.00
CA PRO A 204 -0.39 -9.47 -4.27
C PRO A 204 -1.10 -8.41 -5.14
N PRO A 205 -2.43 -8.42 -5.36
CA PRO A 205 -3.08 -7.35 -6.14
C PRO A 205 -3.01 -5.98 -5.47
N PHE A 206 -2.86 -5.91 -4.15
CA PHE A 206 -2.68 -4.65 -3.43
C PHE A 206 -1.24 -4.15 -3.58
N TYR A 207 -0.24 -5.02 -3.49
CA TYR A 207 1.14 -4.66 -3.84
C TYR A 207 1.32 -4.31 -5.31
N LEU A 208 0.58 -4.94 -6.23
CA LEU A 208 0.54 -4.55 -7.64
C LEU A 208 0.07 -3.10 -7.75
N PHE A 209 -1.06 -2.76 -7.12
CA PHE A 209 -1.58 -1.39 -7.11
C PHE A 209 -0.58 -0.39 -6.50
N ARG A 210 -0.10 -0.66 -5.29
CA ARG A 210 0.83 0.22 -4.57
C ARG A 210 2.19 0.30 -5.26
N GLY A 211 2.60 -0.75 -5.98
CA GLY A 211 3.76 -0.76 -6.86
C GLY A 211 3.57 0.19 -8.05
N LEU A 212 2.42 0.17 -8.72
CA LEU A 212 2.10 1.12 -9.79
C LEU A 212 2.15 2.56 -9.27
N VAL A 213 1.66 2.82 -8.06
CA VAL A 213 1.71 4.14 -7.41
C VAL A 213 3.15 4.64 -7.31
N VAL A 214 4.06 3.87 -6.69
CA VAL A 214 5.46 4.30 -6.49
C VAL A 214 6.32 4.25 -7.76
N ALA A 215 5.86 3.52 -8.79
CA ALA A 215 6.51 3.46 -10.10
C ALA A 215 5.96 4.49 -11.10
N SER A 216 4.92 5.26 -10.71
CA SER A 216 4.19 6.15 -11.60
C SER A 216 5.12 7.17 -12.26
N PRO A 217 5.13 7.27 -13.61
CA PRO A 217 5.94 8.24 -14.34
C PRO A 217 5.46 9.68 -14.15
N ILE A 218 4.22 9.88 -13.69
CA ILE A 218 3.64 11.21 -13.43
C ILE A 218 4.02 11.70 -12.03
N TRP A 219 3.92 10.82 -11.04
CA TRP A 219 4.22 11.18 -9.66
C TRP A 219 5.71 11.14 -9.34
N TYR A 220 6.46 10.26 -10.03
CA TYR A 220 7.91 10.13 -9.87
C TYR A 220 8.61 10.27 -11.24
N PRO A 221 8.55 11.45 -11.89
CA PRO A 221 9.11 11.64 -13.24
C PRO A 221 10.63 11.43 -13.27
N ASN A 222 11.33 11.81 -12.21
CA ASN A 222 12.78 11.74 -12.08
C ASN A 222 13.29 10.44 -11.42
N LEU A 223 12.43 9.41 -11.28
CA LEU A 223 12.86 8.13 -10.73
C LEU A 223 13.94 7.50 -11.61
N GLU A 224 14.98 6.98 -10.96
CA GLU A 224 16.09 6.33 -11.65
C GLU A 224 15.56 5.15 -12.50
N PRO A 225 15.96 5.05 -13.79
CA PRO A 225 15.41 4.04 -14.70
C PRO A 225 15.48 2.59 -14.18
N ASN A 226 16.60 2.18 -13.60
CA ASN A 226 16.77 0.82 -13.10
C ASN A 226 15.93 0.56 -11.82
N VAL A 227 15.74 1.55 -10.94
CA VAL A 227 14.74 1.46 -9.85
C VAL A 227 13.34 1.26 -10.42
N ARG A 228 12.94 2.05 -11.42
CA ARG A 228 11.62 1.91 -12.06
C ARG A 228 11.43 0.53 -12.69
N LEU A 229 12.43 0.02 -13.41
CA LEU A 229 12.39 -1.32 -14.00
C LEU A 229 12.21 -2.42 -12.94
N LYS A 230 12.89 -2.31 -11.80
CA LYS A 230 12.74 -3.28 -10.69
C LYS A 230 11.35 -3.23 -10.06
N LEU A 231 10.78 -2.04 -9.89
CA LEU A 231 9.39 -1.90 -9.44
C LEU A 231 8.42 -2.54 -10.43
N PHE A 232 8.63 -2.37 -11.74
CA PHE A 232 7.79 -3.06 -12.74
C PHE A 232 8.00 -4.57 -12.77
N SER A 233 9.21 -5.07 -12.48
CA SER A 233 9.41 -6.51 -12.26
C SER A 233 8.61 -7.02 -11.04
N PHE A 234 8.61 -6.25 -9.96
CA PHE A 234 7.80 -6.56 -8.77
C PHE A 234 6.30 -6.57 -9.09
N ILE A 235 5.79 -5.55 -9.78
CA ILE A 235 4.38 -5.47 -10.21
C ILE A 235 4.01 -6.67 -11.08
N LYS A 236 4.84 -7.01 -12.08
CA LYS A 236 4.62 -8.19 -12.94
C LYS A 236 4.65 -9.51 -12.16
N SER A 237 5.50 -9.62 -11.15
CA SER A 237 5.53 -10.77 -10.23
C SER A 237 4.23 -10.88 -9.45
N MET A 238 3.79 -9.78 -8.83
CA MET A 238 2.53 -9.75 -8.06
C MET A 238 1.31 -10.11 -8.92
N ALA A 239 1.31 -9.74 -10.19
CA ALA A 239 0.27 -10.10 -11.15
C ALA A 239 0.20 -11.61 -11.49
N LYS A 240 1.25 -12.38 -11.16
CA LYS A 240 1.41 -13.80 -11.56
C LYS A 240 1.46 -14.78 -10.39
N ILE A 241 2.12 -14.43 -9.29
CA ILE A 241 2.34 -15.34 -8.16
C ILE A 241 1.04 -15.73 -7.48
N GLU A 242 1.03 -16.87 -6.79
CA GLU A 242 -0.15 -17.31 -6.04
C GLU A 242 -0.11 -16.90 -4.57
N LYS A 243 1.09 -16.74 -4.00
CA LYS A 243 1.32 -16.40 -2.60
C LYS A 243 2.58 -15.55 -2.52
N PHE A 244 2.51 -14.49 -1.72
CA PHE A 244 3.62 -13.60 -1.44
C PHE A 244 4.52 -14.18 -0.34
N ASP A 245 5.82 -14.19 -0.58
CA ASP A 245 6.81 -14.48 0.45
C ASP A 245 7.45 -13.18 0.93
N HIS A 246 7.00 -12.69 2.08
CA HIS A 246 7.50 -11.44 2.65
C HIS A 246 8.99 -11.51 3.00
N ARG A 247 9.59 -12.70 3.19
CA ARG A 247 10.99 -12.82 3.59
C ARG A 247 11.97 -12.73 2.43
N HIS A 248 11.50 -12.96 1.20
CA HIS A 248 12.34 -13.05 0.01
C HIS A 248 11.88 -12.09 -1.10
N VAL A 249 11.62 -10.83 -0.75
CA VAL A 249 11.14 -9.77 -1.66
C VAL A 249 12.08 -9.57 -2.86
N GLU A 250 13.39 -9.74 -2.66
CA GLU A 250 14.41 -9.63 -3.70
C GLU A 250 14.18 -10.57 -4.88
N ASN A 251 13.47 -11.69 -4.69
CA ASN A 251 13.12 -12.61 -5.77
C ASN A 251 12.16 -11.98 -6.78
N TYR A 252 11.33 -11.05 -6.34
CA TYR A 252 10.35 -10.35 -7.18
C TYR A 252 10.91 -9.08 -7.83
N LEU A 253 12.15 -8.68 -7.49
CA LEU A 253 12.80 -7.46 -7.99
C LEU A 253 13.84 -7.73 -9.09
N ARG A 254 14.01 -8.99 -9.49
CA ARG A 254 15.01 -9.38 -10.49
C ARG A 254 14.57 -8.91 -11.88
N LEU A 255 15.51 -8.36 -12.64
CA LEU A 255 15.26 -8.04 -14.06
C LEU A 255 15.44 -9.32 -14.87
N GLU A 256 14.47 -9.60 -15.76
CA GLU A 256 14.54 -10.69 -16.75
C GLU A 256 15.43 -10.30 -17.93
#